data_AF-A0A2E8VN41-F1
#
_entry.id   AF-A0A2E8VN41-F1
#
_cell.length_a   1.000
_cell.length_b   1.000
_cell.length_c   1.000
_cell.angle_alpha   90.00
_cell.angle_beta   90.00
_cell.angle_gamma   90.00
#
_symmetry.space_group_name_H-M   'P 1'
#
loop_
_entity.id
_entity.type
_entity.pdbx_description
1 polymer ?
#
loop_
_entity_poly.entity_id
_entity_poly.type
_entity_poly.pdbx_seq_one_letter_code
_entity_poly.pdbx_strand_id
1 'polypeptide(L)' 'MERSVVEKEPNDQGHAHTIQSRQGLRRQLEEHVEAFLNAGGHIEQIDMHVTAYPPTKPVSRYGRRPI' A
#
# COMPACT_ATOMS: atom_id res chain seq x y z
N MET A 1 -20.49 7.59 41.51
CA MET A 1 -20.36 7.49 40.05
C MET A 1 -19.05 8.15 39.66
N GLU A 2 -17.94 7.45 39.86
CA GLU A 2 -16.61 7.94 39.47
C GLU A 2 -16.30 7.45 38.06
N ARG A 3 -15.89 8.37 37.20
CA ARG A 3 -15.65 8.13 35.77
C ARG A 3 -14.35 7.35 35.64
N SER A 4 -14.43 6.17 35.04
CA SER A 4 -13.28 5.34 34.66
C SER A 4 -12.36 6.13 33.72
N VAL A 5 -11.18 6.48 34.21
CA VAL A 5 -10.07 6.94 33.36
C VAL A 5 -9.68 5.76 32.49
N VAL A 6 -9.93 5.88 31.19
CA VAL A 6 -9.37 4.96 30.19
C VAL A 6 -7.87 5.24 30.16
N GLU A 7 -7.10 4.38 30.81
CA GLU A 7 -5.64 4.40 30.69
C GLU A 7 -5.30 4.16 29.22
N LYS A 8 -4.66 5.16 28.62
CA LYS A 8 -4.16 5.07 27.25
C LYS A 8 -2.88 4.25 27.31
N GLU A 9 -2.98 2.98 26.93
CA GLU A 9 -1.85 2.04 26.82
C GLU A 9 -0.63 2.72 26.16
N PRO A 10 0.58 2.56 26.75
CA PRO A 10 1.79 3.17 26.22
C PRO A 10 2.17 2.52 24.88
N ASN A 11 2.01 3.31 23.82
CA ASN A 11 2.64 3.21 22.50
C ASN A 11 3.57 1.99 22.25
N ASP A 12 3.01 0.82 21.92
CA ASP A 12 3.74 -0.38 21.46
C ASP A 12 4.31 -0.24 20.03
N GLN A 13 4.61 0.99 19.61
CA GLN A 13 5.21 1.29 18.31
C GLN A 13 6.72 1.03 18.29
N GLY A 14 7.34 0.75 19.44
CA GLY A 14 8.78 0.52 19.56
C GLY A 14 9.23 -0.93 19.27
N HIS A 15 8.40 -1.92 19.60
CA HIS A 15 8.76 -3.35 19.50
C HIS A 15 8.35 -3.99 18.16
N ALA A 16 7.37 -3.41 17.46
CA ALA A 16 6.82 -3.94 16.21
C ALA A 16 7.73 -3.78 14.97
N HIS A 17 8.83 -3.02 15.06
CA HIS A 17 9.69 -2.74 13.91
C HIS A 17 10.90 -3.68 13.78
N THR A 18 11.09 -4.62 14.71
CA THR A 18 12.20 -5.58 14.65
C THR A 18 12.10 -6.45 13.39
N ILE A 19 13.26 -6.82 12.83
CA ILE A 19 13.32 -7.71 11.66
C ILE A 19 12.63 -9.05 11.96
N GLN A 20 12.66 -9.50 13.23
CA GLN A 20 12.01 -10.72 13.72
C GLN A 20 10.49 -10.65 13.65
N SER A 21 9.88 -9.51 14.00
CA SER A 21 8.42 -9.31 13.90
C SER A 21 7.89 -9.50 12.47
N ARG A 22 8.69 -9.12 11.46
CA ARG A 22 8.29 -9.24 10.04
C ARG A 22 8.66 -10.56 9.38
N GLN A 23 9.33 -11.48 10.07
CA GLN A 23 9.78 -12.76 9.47
C GLN A 23 8.61 -13.63 9.04
N GLY A 24 7.55 -13.71 9.85
CA GLY A 24 6.36 -14.51 9.52
C GLY A 24 5.69 -14.02 8.24
N LEU A 25 5.49 -12.70 8.13
CA LEU A 25 4.95 -12.07 6.93
C LEU A 25 5.86 -12.25 5.71
N ARG A 26 7.19 -12.21 5.91
CA ARG A 26 8.15 -12.43 4.84
C ARG A 26 8.06 -13.85 4.28
N ARG A 27 7.97 -14.86 5.15
CA ARG A 27 7.82 -16.26 4.76
C ARG A 27 6.52 -16.50 3.98
N GLN A 28 5.40 -15.95 4.47
CA GLN A 28 4.12 -16.03 3.76
C GLN A 28 4.21 -15.41 2.36
N LEU A 29 4.86 -14.25 2.24
CA LEU A 29 5.08 -13.61 0.94
C LEU A 29 5.93 -14.49 0.02
N GLU A 30 7.02 -15.07 0.53
CA GLU A 30 7.91 -15.98 -0.23
C GLU A 30 7.14 -17.19 -0.76
N GLU A 31 6.34 -17.86 0.07
CA GLU A 31 5.49 -19.00 -0.33
C GLU A 31 4.51 -18.61 -1.46
N HIS A 32 3.87 -17.43 -1.34
CA HIS A 32 2.92 -16.95 -2.34
C HIS A 32 3.62 -16.60 -3.67
N VAL A 33 4.82 -16.02 -3.61
CA VAL A 33 5.63 -15.71 -4.80
C VAL A 33 6.04 -17.00 -5.51
N GLU A 34 6.50 -18.01 -4.79
CA GLU A 34 6.85 -19.32 -5.37
C GLU A 34 5.64 -19.98 -6.04
N ALA A 35 4.48 -19.98 -5.38
CA ALA A 35 3.24 -20.50 -5.95
C ALA A 35 2.84 -19.77 -7.25
N PHE A 36 2.97 -18.44 -7.28
CA PHE A 36 2.68 -17.63 -8.46
C PHE A 36 3.61 -17.96 -9.64
N LEU A 37 4.91 -18.09 -9.39
CA LEU A 37 5.90 -18.45 -10.41
C LEU A 37 5.67 -19.88 -10.94
N ASN A 38 5.38 -20.83 -10.06
CA ASN A 38 5.08 -22.22 -10.44
C ASN A 38 3.78 -22.36 -11.25
N ALA A 39 2.79 -21.49 -11.01
CA ALA A 39 1.57 -21.43 -11.79
C ALA A 39 1.76 -20.83 -13.20
N GLY A 40 2.97 -20.41 -13.55
CA GLY A 40 3.28 -19.75 -14.83
C GLY A 40 3.10 -18.23 -14.80
N GLY A 41 2.98 -17.63 -13.62
CA GLY A 41 3.05 -16.18 -13.45
C GLY A 41 4.46 -15.65 -13.73
N HIS A 42 4.54 -14.44 -14.26
CA HIS A 42 5.81 -13.78 -14.60
C HIS A 42 5.91 -12.45 -13.86
N ILE A 43 7.10 -12.11 -13.38
CA ILE A 43 7.37 -10.83 -12.73
C ILE A 43 7.99 -9.90 -13.77
N GLU A 44 7.29 -8.80 -14.07
CA GLU A 44 7.80 -7.77 -14.96
C GLU A 44 8.55 -6.71 -14.16
N GLN A 45 9.77 -6.39 -14.58
CA GLN A 45 10.53 -5.27 -14.03
C GLN A 45 10.08 -3.98 -14.72
N ILE A 46 9.47 -3.08 -13.96
CA ILE A 46 9.02 -1.79 -14.46
C ILE A 46 10.13 -0.77 -14.16
N ASP A 47 10.53 0.00 -15.18
CA ASP A 47 11.50 1.07 -15.01
C ASP A 47 10.97 2.17 -14.10
N MET A 48 11.88 2.75 -13.33
CA MET A 48 11.61 3.98 -12.60
C MET A 48 11.21 5.04 -13.62
N HIS A 49 10.09 5.75 -13.38
CA HIS A 49 9.52 6.81 -14.24
C HIS A 49 8.53 6.38 -15.33
N VAL A 50 8.06 5.12 -15.35
CA VAL A 50 6.89 4.76 -16.18
C VAL A 50 5.62 5.33 -15.55
N THR A 51 5.15 6.44 -16.09
CA THR A 51 3.83 7.01 -15.79
C THR A 51 2.93 6.72 -16.99
N ALA A 52 2.01 5.75 -16.89
CA ALA A 52 1.21 5.29 -18.03
C ALA A 52 0.37 6.39 -18.69
N TYR A 53 0.00 7.42 -17.92
CA TYR A 53 -0.50 8.67 -18.44
C TYR A 53 -0.30 9.76 -17.37
N PRO A 54 0.48 10.82 -17.63
CA PRO A 54 0.56 11.92 -16.68
C PRO A 54 -0.82 12.57 -16.55
N PRO A 55 -1.24 13.00 -15.35
CA PRO A 55 -2.50 13.71 -15.18
C PRO A 55 -2.51 14.96 -16.06
N THR A 56 -3.36 14.96 -17.08
CA THR A 56 -3.48 16.10 -18.01
C THR A 56 -4.38 17.17 -17.41
N LYS A 57 -4.05 18.45 -17.65
CA LYS A 57 -4.91 19.57 -17.27
C LYS A 57 -6.31 19.39 -17.89
N PRO A 58 -7.40 19.53 -17.12
CA PRO A 58 -8.74 19.43 -17.68
C PRO A 58 -8.96 20.58 -18.68
N VAL A 59 -9.50 20.25 -19.85
CA VAL A 59 -9.93 21.27 -20.81
C VAL A 59 -11.25 21.87 -20.34
N SER A 60 -11.26 23.18 -20.07
CA SER A 60 -12.51 23.89 -19.78
C SER A 60 -13.40 23.90 -21.03
N ARG A 61 -14.55 23.21 -20.96
CA ARG A 61 -15.63 23.31 -21.97
C ARG A 61 -16.79 24.20 -21.50
N TYR A 62 -16.57 24.98 -20.43
CA TYR A 62 -17.55 25.96 -19.98
C TYR A 62 -17.74 27.02 -21.06
N GLY A 63 -18.98 27.42 -21.32
CA GLY A 63 -19.32 28.42 -22.36
C GLY A 63 -19.34 27.92 -23.81
N ARG A 64 -19.20 26.61 -24.07
CA ARG A 64 -19.40 26.04 -25.44
C ARG A 64 -20.86 25.78 -25.81
N ARG A 65 -21.79 25.98 -24.87
CA ARG A 65 -23.24 25.92 -25.13
C ARG A 65 -23.73 27.37 -25.30
N PRO A 66 -24.40 27.71 -26.41
CA PRO A 66 -25.12 28.98 -26.52
C PRO A 66 -26.13 29.07 -25.37
N ILE A 67 -26.27 30.25 -24.78
CA ILE A 67 -27.35 30.57 -23.83
C ILE A 67 -28.65 30.86 -24.56
#